data_AF-A0AAW2DMK0-F1
#
_entry.id   AF-A0AAW2DMK0-F1
#
_cell.length_a   1.000
_cell.length_b   1.000
_cell.length_c   1.000
_cell.angle_alpha   90.00
_cell.angle_beta   90.00
_cell.angle_gamma   90.00
#
_symmetry.space_group_name_H-M   'P 1'
#
loop_
_entity.id
_entity.type
_entity.pdbx_description
1 polymer ?
#
loop_
_entity_poly.entity_id
_entity_poly.type
_entity_poly.pdbx_seq_one_letter_code
_entity_poly.pdbx_strand_id
1 'polypeptide(L)'
;MASSILFSGLLALFFTTSLASNPSPLQDFCVADTNSQVLLNGLNCKDPKMVDANDFSSSRLQTAGNTSNLASVIAIAALSNQNPGVITIGNVVLGSKPQIPSDILVKAFQVDNNVINYIQSKF
;
A
#
# COMPACT_ATOMS: atom_id res chain seq x y z
N MET A 1 8.43 -12.56 45.63
CA MET A 1 7.42 -13.38 44.94
C MET A 1 6.56 -12.53 44.00
N ALA A 2 5.86 -11.48 44.47
CA ALA A 2 5.05 -10.60 43.60
C ALA A 2 5.83 -9.89 42.47
N SER A 3 7.06 -9.43 42.74
CA SER A 3 7.92 -8.77 41.74
C SER A 3 8.32 -9.71 40.58
N SER A 4 8.59 -10.98 40.88
CA SER A 4 8.93 -12.00 39.88
C SER A 4 7.74 -12.35 38.97
N ILE A 5 6.52 -12.30 39.51
CA ILE A 5 5.27 -12.53 38.77
C ILE A 5 4.97 -11.35 37.84
N LEU A 6 5.19 -10.11 38.31
CA LEU A 6 5.05 -8.90 37.48
C LEU A 6 6.04 -8.88 36.32
N PHE A 7 7.29 -9.28 36.55
CA PHE A 7 8.31 -9.33 35.50
C PHE A 7 8.02 -10.42 34.45
N SER A 8 7.58 -11.60 34.89
CA SER A 8 7.19 -12.70 33.98
C SER A 8 5.96 -12.31 33.13
N GLY A 9 4.98 -11.62 33.73
CA GLY A 9 3.82 -11.10 33.00
C GLY A 9 4.17 -10.03 31.97
N LEU A 10 5.13 -9.15 32.26
CA LEU A 10 5.58 -8.12 31.33
C LEU A 10 6.36 -8.70 30.14
N LEU A 11 7.14 -9.77 30.36
CA LEU A 11 7.90 -10.45 29.29
C LEU A 11 6.97 -11.20 28.33
N ALA A 12 5.87 -11.77 28.83
CA ALA A 12 4.88 -12.47 28.00
C ALA A 12 4.13 -11.54 27.02
N LEU A 13 4.03 -10.24 27.32
CA LEU A 13 3.38 -9.25 26.46
C LEU A 13 4.17 -8.90 25.19
N PHE A 14 5.48 -9.17 25.15
CA PHE A 14 6.31 -8.92 23.96
C PHE A 14 6.15 -10.00 22.87
N PHE A 15 5.76 -11.23 23.25
CA PHE A 15 5.71 -12.38 22.33
C PHE A 15 4.45 -12.45 21.45
N THR A 16 3.46 -11.58 21.64
CA THR A 16 2.15 -11.67 20.96
C THR A 16 1.99 -10.71 19.78
N THR A 17 3.01 -9.93 19.42
CA THR A 17 2.93 -9.03 18.25
C THR A 17 3.34 -9.76 16.97
N SER A 18 2.37 -10.26 16.21
CA SER A 18 2.60 -10.73 14.85
C SER A 18 2.51 -9.55 13.88
N LEU A 19 3.64 -9.20 13.25
CA LEU A 19 3.66 -8.26 12.13
C LEU A 19 3.33 -9.03 10.85
N ALA A 20 2.07 -9.00 10.41
CA ALA A 20 1.70 -9.44 9.08
C ALA A 20 2.05 -8.32 8.07
N SER A 21 3.19 -8.43 7.41
CA SER A 21 3.60 -7.53 6.33
C SER A 21 3.51 -8.25 4.99
N ASN A 22 3.19 -7.51 3.93
CA ASN A 22 3.25 -8.05 2.58
C ASN A 22 4.73 -8.36 2.22
N PRO A 23 5.01 -9.47 1.52
CA PRO A 23 6.34 -9.70 0.96
C PRO A 23 6.78 -8.51 0.12
N SER A 24 8.06 -8.15 0.20
CA SER A 24 8.61 -7.10 -0.66
C SER A 24 8.38 -7.45 -2.13
N PRO A 25 7.90 -6.50 -2.97
CA PRO A 25 7.67 -6.77 -4.37
C PRO A 25 9.00 -7.05 -5.08
N LEU A 26 9.01 -8.07 -5.94
CA LEU A 26 10.18 -8.44 -6.74
C LEU A 26 10.38 -7.56 -7.99
N GLN A 27 9.42 -6.67 -8.26
CA GLN A 27 9.32 -5.87 -9.48
C GLN A 27 8.64 -4.53 -9.17
N ASP A 28 8.84 -3.53 -10.03
CA ASP A 28 8.36 -2.15 -9.82
C ASP A 28 6.85 -2.05 -9.61
N PHE A 29 6.07 -2.89 -10.31
CA PHE A 29 4.63 -2.99 -10.13
C PHE A 29 4.10 -4.39 -10.44
N CYS A 30 2.97 -4.74 -9.86
CA CYS A 30 2.17 -5.92 -10.21
C CYS A 30 0.71 -5.51 -10.17
N VAL A 31 0.16 -5.13 -11.33
CA VAL A 31 -1.29 -4.93 -11.47
C VAL A 31 -1.93 -6.30 -11.45
N ALA A 32 -2.83 -6.54 -10.50
CA ALA A 32 -3.51 -7.83 -10.39
C ALA A 32 -4.34 -8.14 -11.64
N ASP A 33 -4.26 -9.37 -12.13
CA ASP A 33 -5.10 -9.88 -13.20
C ASP A 33 -6.35 -10.54 -12.59
N THR A 34 -7.44 -9.78 -12.57
CA THR A 34 -8.73 -10.23 -12.04
C THR A 34 -9.44 -11.24 -12.93
N ASN A 35 -8.91 -11.55 -14.13
CA ASN A 35 -9.51 -12.49 -15.07
C ASN A 35 -8.78 -13.84 -15.12
N SER A 36 -7.71 -14.00 -14.35
CA SER A 36 -6.93 -15.22 -14.35
C SER A 36 -7.66 -16.39 -13.69
N GLN A 37 -7.37 -17.59 -14.18
CA GLN A 37 -7.85 -18.85 -13.61
C GLN A 37 -6.81 -19.49 -12.68
N VAL A 38 -5.64 -18.86 -12.52
CA VAL A 38 -4.55 -19.40 -11.70
C VAL A 38 -4.76 -18.99 -10.24
N LEU A 39 -4.83 -19.99 -9.33
CA LEU A 39 -4.99 -19.76 -7.90
C LEU A 39 -3.64 -19.78 -7.18
N LEU A 40 -3.29 -18.64 -6.59
CA LEU A 40 -2.09 -18.44 -5.75
C LEU A 40 -2.52 -17.68 -4.49
N ASN A 41 -1.62 -17.53 -3.51
CA ASN A 41 -1.88 -16.62 -2.39
C ASN A 41 -1.87 -15.17 -2.90
N GLY A 42 -3.07 -14.65 -3.24
CA GLY A 42 -3.26 -13.33 -3.84
C GLY A 42 -3.92 -13.41 -5.21
N LEU A 43 -3.45 -12.59 -6.15
CA LEU A 43 -3.80 -12.63 -7.57
C LEU A 43 -2.50 -12.65 -8.38
N ASN A 44 -2.51 -13.27 -9.55
CA ASN A 44 -1.39 -13.16 -10.50
C ASN A 44 -1.31 -11.72 -11.05
N CYS A 45 -0.15 -11.35 -11.59
CA CYS A 45 0.01 -10.07 -12.26
C CYS A 45 -0.45 -10.15 -13.72
N LYS A 46 -1.02 -9.07 -14.25
CA LYS A 46 -1.14 -8.86 -15.70
C LYS A 46 0.24 -8.85 -16.37
N ASP A 47 0.28 -9.18 -17.66
CA ASP A 47 1.46 -8.93 -18.49
C ASP A 47 1.78 -7.42 -18.47
N PRO A 48 3.03 -7.00 -18.18
CA PRO A 48 3.41 -5.58 -18.16
C PRO A 48 3.06 -4.80 -19.43
N LYS A 49 2.95 -5.46 -20.59
CA LYS A 49 2.54 -4.84 -21.86
C LYS A 49 1.05 -4.54 -21.94
N MET A 50 0.24 -5.19 -21.10
CA MET A 50 -1.21 -4.99 -21.00
C MET A 50 -1.59 -4.05 -19.85
N VAL A 51 -0.61 -3.55 -19.10
CA VAL A 51 -0.83 -2.59 -18.01
C VAL A 51 -0.88 -1.18 -18.56
N ASP A 52 -1.90 -0.42 -18.16
CA ASP A 52 -2.06 0.99 -18.52
C ASP A 52 -2.21 1.89 -17.27
N ALA A 53 -2.09 3.20 -17.46
CA ALA A 53 -2.12 4.16 -16.35
C ALA A 53 -3.44 4.16 -15.55
N ASN A 54 -4.56 3.79 -16.18
CA ASN A 54 -5.86 3.72 -15.52
C ASN A 54 -5.95 2.54 -14.56
N ASP A 55 -5.15 1.48 -14.74
CA ASP A 55 -5.11 0.35 -13.81
C ASP A 55 -4.66 0.76 -12.39
N PHE A 56 -3.93 1.87 -12.26
CA PHE A 56 -3.45 2.43 -10.99
C PHE A 56 -4.42 3.46 -10.38
N SER A 57 -5.49 3.83 -11.09
CA SER A 57 -6.42 4.88 -10.68
C SER A 57 -7.74 4.28 -10.19
N SER A 58 -8.29 4.81 -9.09
CA SER A 58 -9.62 4.41 -8.61
C SER A 58 -10.49 5.61 -8.32
N SER A 59 -11.71 5.60 -8.86
CA SER A 59 -12.74 6.63 -8.58
C SER A 59 -13.68 6.23 -7.44
N ARG A 60 -13.52 5.03 -6.85
CA ARG A 60 -14.47 4.51 -5.85
C ARG A 60 -14.59 5.36 -4.59
N LEU A 61 -13.56 6.12 -4.22
CA LEU A 61 -13.61 7.03 -3.07
C LEU A 61 -14.34 8.35 -3.36
N GLN A 62 -14.73 8.61 -4.62
CA GLN A 62 -15.43 9.84 -5.00
C GLN A 62 -16.92 9.79 -4.63
N THR A 63 -17.47 8.60 -4.39
CA THR A 63 -18.87 8.42 -4.00
C THR A 63 -18.97 8.12 -2.52
N ALA A 64 -19.82 8.87 -1.80
CA ALA A 64 -20.12 8.59 -0.40
C ALA A 64 -20.80 7.22 -0.29
N GLY A 65 -20.26 6.35 0.56
CA GLY A 65 -20.84 5.03 0.76
C GLY A 65 -21.98 5.05 1.78
N ASN A 66 -22.73 3.94 1.81
CA ASN A 66 -23.93 3.82 2.63
C ASN A 66 -23.58 3.67 4.13
N THR A 67 -24.01 4.62 4.95
CA THR A 67 -23.86 4.62 6.41
C THR A 67 -25.17 4.30 7.14
N SER A 68 -26.23 3.90 6.45
CA SER A 68 -27.52 3.49 7.03
C SER A 68 -27.44 2.09 7.64
N ASN A 69 -26.59 1.92 8.64
CA ASN A 69 -26.44 0.72 9.46
C ASN A 69 -26.37 1.10 10.94
N LEU A 70 -26.45 0.11 11.83
CA LEU A 70 -26.54 0.32 13.28
C LEU A 70 -25.40 1.20 13.85
N ALA A 71 -24.20 1.09 13.28
CA ALA A 71 -23.02 1.82 13.75
C ALA A 71 -22.84 3.18 13.06
N SER A 72 -23.64 3.51 12.03
CA SER A 72 -23.46 4.71 11.20
C SER A 72 -22.06 4.86 10.59
N VAL A 73 -21.37 3.74 10.34
CA VAL A 73 -19.99 3.70 9.86
C VAL A 73 -19.91 2.94 8.54
N ILE A 74 -18.95 3.31 7.70
CA ILE A 74 -18.56 2.54 6.53
C ILE A 74 -17.04 2.26 6.55
N ALA A 75 -16.67 1.02 6.23
CA ALA A 75 -15.30 0.64 5.94
C ALA A 75 -15.13 0.49 4.42
N ILE A 76 -14.20 1.24 3.83
CA ILE A 76 -13.85 1.10 2.41
C ILE A 76 -12.51 0.37 2.33
N ALA A 77 -12.52 -0.80 1.71
CA ALA A 77 -11.31 -1.58 1.44
C ALA A 77 -10.96 -1.51 -0.06
N ALA A 78 -9.70 -1.23 -0.36
CA ALA A 78 -9.16 -1.25 -1.72
C ALA A 78 -8.11 -2.37 -1.83
N LEU A 79 -8.58 -3.62 -1.86
CA LEU A 79 -7.72 -4.80 -2.03
C LEU A 79 -7.44 -5.01 -3.52
N SER A 80 -6.49 -5.88 -3.87
CA SER A 80 -6.04 -6.12 -5.25
C SER A 80 -7.17 -6.52 -6.21
N ASN A 81 -8.25 -7.13 -5.74
CA ASN A 81 -9.38 -7.48 -6.62
C ASN A 81 -10.30 -6.29 -6.93
N GLN A 82 -10.35 -5.32 -6.03
CA GLN A 82 -11.11 -4.09 -6.21
C GLN A 82 -10.23 -3.07 -6.92
N ASN A 83 -8.99 -2.86 -6.49
CA ASN A 83 -8.03 -1.90 -7.04
C ASN A 83 -6.76 -2.63 -7.51
N PRO A 84 -6.76 -3.17 -8.74
CA PRO A 84 -5.69 -4.03 -9.23
C PRO A 84 -4.31 -3.39 -9.26
N GLY A 85 -4.21 -2.09 -9.53
CA GLY A 85 -2.96 -1.35 -9.51
C GLY A 85 -2.66 -0.62 -8.20
N VAL A 86 -3.20 -1.07 -7.05
CA VAL A 86 -2.79 -0.47 -5.77
C VAL A 86 -1.30 -0.78 -5.51
N ILE A 87 -0.46 0.25 -5.56
CA ILE A 87 0.98 0.14 -5.28
C ILE A 87 1.33 1.02 -4.08
N THR A 88 2.08 0.48 -3.12
CA THR A 88 2.53 1.21 -1.94
C THR A 88 3.83 1.99 -2.18
N ILE A 89 4.52 1.71 -3.29
CA ILE A 89 5.84 2.27 -3.63
C ILE A 89 5.79 3.79 -3.77
N GLY A 90 4.72 4.35 -4.35
CA GLY A 90 4.57 5.79 -4.50
C GLY A 90 4.74 6.53 -3.18
N ASN A 91 4.06 6.09 -2.12
CA ASN A 91 4.18 6.70 -0.79
C ASN A 91 5.56 6.44 -0.16
N VAL A 92 6.14 5.25 -0.38
CA VAL A 92 7.47 4.90 0.15
C VAL A 92 8.58 5.76 -0.47
N VAL A 93 8.45 6.13 -1.75
CA VAL A 93 9.47 6.90 -2.48
C VAL A 93 9.23 8.41 -2.39
N LEU A 94 7.97 8.85 -2.56
CA LEU A 94 7.63 10.27 -2.70
C LEU A 94 7.12 10.90 -1.40
N GLY A 95 6.57 10.10 -0.48
CA GLY A 95 6.04 10.53 0.83
C GLY A 95 6.91 10.10 2.03
N SER A 96 8.17 9.70 1.79
CA SER A 96 9.06 9.18 2.83
C SER A 96 9.37 10.24 3.90
N LYS A 97 9.64 9.77 5.13
CA LYS A 97 10.12 10.62 6.24
C LYS A 97 11.39 9.99 6.85
N PRO A 98 12.58 10.61 6.68
CA PRO A 98 12.84 11.88 5.96
C PRO A 98 12.61 11.77 4.44
N GLN A 99 12.37 12.90 3.77
CA GLN A 99 12.15 12.94 2.31
C GLN A 99 13.41 12.54 1.55
N ILE A 100 13.24 11.75 0.49
CA ILE A 100 14.33 11.48 -0.47
C ILE A 100 14.67 12.79 -1.20
N PRO A 101 15.96 13.15 -1.31
CA PRO A 101 16.39 14.35 -2.03
C PRO A 101 15.89 14.40 -3.48
N SER A 102 15.41 15.57 -3.91
CA SER A 102 14.79 15.75 -5.23
C SER A 102 15.77 15.50 -6.39
N ASP A 103 17.07 15.75 -6.21
CA ASP A 103 18.11 15.51 -7.22
C ASP A 103 18.30 14.02 -7.53
N ILE A 104 18.15 13.15 -6.53
CA ILE A 104 18.15 11.70 -6.70
C ILE A 104 16.90 11.25 -7.46
N LEU A 105 15.73 11.77 -7.08
CA LEU A 105 14.46 11.42 -7.71
C LEU A 105 14.37 11.93 -9.15
N VAL A 106 14.88 13.13 -9.44
CA VAL A 106 15.01 13.69 -10.79
C VAL A 106 15.80 12.78 -11.70
N LYS A 107 16.93 12.25 -11.21
CA LYS A 107 17.75 11.29 -11.98
C LYS A 107 17.05 9.94 -12.14
N ALA A 108 16.40 9.44 -11.10
CA ALA A 108 15.73 8.15 -11.12
C ALA A 108 14.53 8.15 -12.10
N PHE A 109 13.70 9.18 -12.05
CA PHE A 109 12.50 9.30 -12.87
C PHE A 109 12.72 10.02 -14.20
N GLN A 110 13.90 10.62 -14.41
CA GLN A 110 14.24 11.37 -15.62
C GLN A 110 13.24 12.50 -15.93
N VAL A 111 12.82 13.24 -14.88
CA VAL A 111 11.90 14.38 -14.98
C VAL A 111 12.50 15.60 -14.29
N ASP A 112 11.94 16.78 -14.55
CA ASP A 112 12.41 18.03 -13.95
C ASP A 112 12.16 18.12 -12.44
N ASN A 113 12.97 18.92 -11.75
CA ASN A 113 12.80 19.22 -10.31
C ASN A 113 11.39 19.74 -9.98
N ASN A 114 10.81 20.56 -10.86
CA ASN A 114 9.45 21.09 -10.65
C ASN A 114 8.40 19.97 -10.62
N VAL A 115 8.58 18.93 -11.43
CA VAL A 115 7.68 17.76 -11.47
C VAL A 115 7.83 16.95 -10.19
N ILE A 116 9.06 16.65 -9.75
CA ILE A 116 9.30 15.92 -8.50
C ILE A 116 8.73 16.67 -7.30
N ASN A 117 9.02 17.97 -7.17
CA ASN A 117 8.53 18.78 -6.05
C ASN A 117 7.00 18.86 -6.05
N TYR A 118 6.37 18.99 -7.23
CA TYR A 118 4.93 18.95 -7.37
C TYR A 118 4.35 17.60 -6.93
N ILE A 119 4.95 16.49 -7.34
CA ILE A 119 4.49 15.14 -6.97
C ILE A 119 4.67 14.92 -5.47
N GLN A 120 5.83 15.24 -4.89
CA GLN A 120 6.08 15.12 -3.45
C GLN A 120 5.10 15.96 -2.62
N SER A 121 4.58 17.09 -3.13
CA SER A 121 3.56 17.88 -2.43
C SER A 121 2.16 17.25 -2.45
N LYS A 122 1.96 16.13 -3.16
CA LYS A 122 0.69 15.38 -3.20
C LYS A 122 0.66 14.19 -2.24
N PHE A 123 1.80 13.84 -1.64
CA PHE A 123 1.96 12.78 -0.64
C PHE A 123 2.20 13.41 0.74
#